data_AF-A0A9D5S0T8-F1
#
_entry.id   AF-A0A9D5S0T8-F1
#
_cell.length_a   1.000
_cell.length_b   1.000
_cell.length_c   1.000
_cell.angle_alpha   90.00
_cell.angle_beta   90.00
_cell.angle_gamma   90.00
#
_symmetry.space_group_name_H-M   'P 1'
#
loop_
_entity.id
_entity.type
_entity.pdbx_description
1 polymer ?
#
loop_
_entity_poly.entity_id
_entity_poly.type
_entity_poly.pdbx_seq_one_letter_code
_entity_poly.pdbx_strand_id
1 'polypeptide(L)'
;MKAKLEPIKAICKDCGAEFIIEPAEQRYFKSIGYELPKRCKSCLNKRAVTRKKEKQQQIDVAKAREAEERQKQREEDEKTLQKLLKESIYNQGAFPNIDKDTLVIIGNGFDLAHNIPSSYYCFRDKTHGSVKDALELFIDVDDVWGDFENNLAYLDREKVLLSMWLEKDINGVLEEEDDDFSAADFYMSIDSGGWAIDTIVNELPIAFRRWINSLVVDGREPIYNLFKDAHYLSFNYTETLETVYGIDKNNINYIHGDRRNKKRPLVLGHGNDGNAVFDQWWEKNKNRKDLQPYLYNKKGKRIRNDNPVYLAYFLEDEIKGNWHNQTNYDYIECCTRKIEEYYDDSAKKINEVIKANENYFKSLSDIKRIVTIGHSLSKVDIPYFKQIHENVNKDTEWYIGFHSLKDYKRIEGFMRELNLYSKKVYIFRT
;
A
#
# COMPACT_ATOMS: atom_id res chain seq x y z
N MET A 1 44.85 -7.35 -35.48
CA MET A 1 45.25 -5.96 -35.16
C MET A 1 44.03 -5.06 -35.27
N LYS A 2 43.45 -4.57 -34.16
CA LYS A 2 42.38 -3.55 -34.24
C LYS A 2 43.02 -2.24 -34.70
N ALA A 3 42.52 -1.63 -35.77
CA ALA A 3 43.00 -0.33 -36.25
C ALA A 3 43.05 0.67 -35.07
N LYS A 4 44.18 1.35 -34.89
CA LYS A 4 44.29 2.45 -33.95
C LYS A 4 43.37 3.56 -34.46
N LEU A 5 42.30 3.82 -33.71
CA LEU A 5 41.45 4.98 -33.95
C LEU A 5 42.23 6.21 -33.47
N GLU A 6 42.28 7.25 -34.29
CA GLU A 6 42.84 8.55 -33.92
C GLU A 6 41.76 9.42 -33.24
N PRO A 7 42.13 10.34 -32.34
CA PRO A 7 41.18 11.28 -31.77
C PRO A 7 40.49 12.13 -32.85
N ILE A 8 39.17 12.29 -32.74
CA ILE A 8 38.38 13.11 -33.68
C ILE A 8 38.20 14.50 -33.10
N LYS A 9 38.57 15.53 -33.86
CA LYS A 9 38.22 16.93 -33.55
C LYS A 9 36.80 17.22 -34.06
N ALA A 10 35.95 17.70 -33.17
CA ALA A 10 34.57 18.06 -33.48
C ALA A 10 34.26 19.49 -33.00
N ILE A 11 33.36 20.17 -33.70
CA ILE A 11 32.91 21.51 -33.30
C ILE A 11 31.59 21.37 -32.54
N CYS A 12 31.52 21.93 -31.33
CA CYS A 12 30.31 21.89 -30.53
C CYS A 12 29.22 22.74 -31.18
N LYS A 13 28.08 22.13 -31.52
CA LYS A 13 26.98 22.87 -32.16
C LYS A 13 26.27 23.92 -31.30
N ASP A 14 26.50 23.94 -29.98
CA ASP A 14 25.86 24.89 -29.06
C ASP A 14 26.76 26.10 -28.76
N CYS A 15 28.09 25.94 -28.66
CA CYS A 15 29.02 27.04 -28.31
C CYS A 15 30.10 27.33 -29.37
N GLY A 16 30.19 26.54 -30.44
CA GLY A 16 31.19 26.68 -31.50
C GLY A 16 32.62 26.26 -31.10
N ALA A 17 32.86 25.84 -29.85
CA ALA A 17 34.19 25.41 -29.42
C ALA A 17 34.59 24.05 -30.01
N GLU A 18 35.86 23.92 -30.40
CA GLU A 18 36.47 22.63 -30.77
C GLU A 18 36.61 21.75 -29.52
N PHE A 19 36.24 20.48 -29.62
CA PHE A 19 36.45 19.47 -28.59
C PHE A 19 36.92 18.15 -29.22
N ILE A 20 37.64 17.35 -28.45
CA ILE A 20 38.25 16.09 -28.90
C ILE A 20 37.39 14.93 -28.42
N ILE A 21 37.12 13.98 -29.31
CA ILE A 21 36.47 12.71 -29.02
C ILE A 21 37.54 11.62 -29.04
N GLU A 22 37.88 11.12 -27.85
CA GLU A 22 38.97 10.16 -27.68
C GLU A 22 38.62 8.80 -28.31
N PRO A 23 39.62 8.04 -28.80
CA PRO A 23 39.42 6.69 -29.35
C PRO A 23 38.63 5.74 -28.43
N ALA A 24 38.75 5.91 -27.11
CA ALA A 24 37.97 5.16 -26.13
C ALA A 24 36.48 5.51 -26.17
N GLU A 25 36.13 6.80 -26.25
CA GLU A 25 34.75 7.25 -26.39
C GLU A 25 34.15 6.82 -27.73
N GLN A 26 34.93 6.90 -28.82
CA GLN A 26 34.48 6.44 -30.14
C GLN A 26 34.10 4.95 -30.13
N ARG A 27 34.92 4.11 -29.47
CA ARG A 27 34.62 2.68 -29.31
C ARG A 27 33.36 2.46 -28.46
N TYR A 28 33.21 3.22 -27.38
CA TYR A 28 32.05 3.14 -26.51
C TYR A 28 30.74 3.47 -27.25
N PHE A 29 30.67 4.60 -27.95
CA PHE A 29 29.46 4.96 -28.72
C PHE A 29 29.15 3.95 -29.81
N LYS A 30 30.18 3.43 -30.49
CA LYS A 30 30.02 2.39 -31.51
C LYS A 30 29.52 1.06 -30.91
N SER A 31 29.99 0.64 -29.73
CA SER A 31 29.57 -0.62 -29.11
C SER A 31 28.11 -0.62 -28.66
N ILE A 32 27.55 0.55 -28.36
CA ILE A 32 26.13 0.69 -27.99
C ILE A 32 25.24 1.06 -29.17
N GLY A 33 25.78 1.22 -30.39
CA GLY A 33 25.02 1.58 -31.59
C GLY A 33 24.62 3.06 -31.69
N TYR A 34 25.29 3.96 -30.98
CA TYR A 34 24.97 5.39 -30.93
C TYR A 34 25.88 6.23 -31.83
N GLU A 35 25.36 7.37 -32.29
CA GLU A 35 26.15 8.38 -33.00
C GLU A 35 27.18 9.06 -32.09
N LEU A 36 28.28 9.56 -32.69
CA LEU A 36 29.30 10.32 -31.96
C LEU A 36 28.73 11.64 -31.39
N PRO A 37 29.25 12.12 -30.24
CA PRO A 37 28.80 13.36 -29.62
C PRO A 37 28.87 14.58 -30.57
N LYS A 38 27.78 15.32 -30.68
CA LYS A 38 27.69 16.57 -31.46
C LYS A 38 27.94 17.83 -30.60
N ARG A 39 28.23 17.67 -29.31
CA ARG A 39 28.34 18.75 -28.31
C ARG A 39 29.47 18.47 -27.34
N CYS A 40 30.18 19.51 -26.90
CA CYS A 40 31.18 19.39 -25.85
C CYS A 40 30.53 19.09 -24.49
N LYS A 41 31.33 18.51 -23.57
CA LYS A 41 30.91 18.14 -22.21
C LYS A 41 30.31 19.31 -21.41
N SER A 42 30.88 20.52 -21.55
CA SER A 42 30.38 21.73 -20.88
C SER A 42 28.95 22.08 -21.31
N CYS A 43 28.66 22.07 -22.61
CA CYS A 43 27.31 22.31 -23.13
C CYS A 43 26.32 21.20 -22.76
N LEU A 44 26.75 19.92 -22.78
CA LEU A 44 25.92 18.81 -22.32
C LEU A 44 25.54 18.95 -20.84
N ASN A 45 26.50 19.30 -19.98
CA ASN A 45 26.26 19.54 -18.56
C ASN A 45 25.31 20.72 -18.34
N LYS A 46 25.50 21.84 -19.05
CA LYS A 46 24.58 23.00 -18.97
C LYS A 46 23.15 22.60 -19.35
N ARG A 47 22.96 21.86 -20.45
CA ARG A 47 21.64 21.37 -20.85
C ARG A 47 21.04 20.39 -19.85
N ALA A 48 21.84 19.51 -19.26
CA ALA A 48 21.37 18.59 -18.24
C ALA A 48 20.87 19.36 -17.00
N VAL A 49 21.58 20.39 -16.57
CA VAL A 49 21.17 21.29 -15.48
C VAL A 49 19.89 22.05 -15.86
N THR A 50 19.81 22.63 -17.06
CA THR A 50 18.61 23.34 -17.52
C THR A 50 17.39 22.41 -17.57
N ARG A 51 17.52 21.22 -18.17
CA ARG A 51 16.45 20.20 -18.20
C ARG A 51 16.01 19.80 -16.79
N LYS A 52 16.95 19.65 -15.86
CA LYS A 52 16.62 19.35 -14.45
C LYS A 52 15.83 20.48 -13.80
N LYS A 53 16.21 21.74 -14.06
CA LYS A 53 15.46 22.93 -13.58
C LYS A 53 14.07 23.02 -14.20
N GLU A 54 13.94 22.82 -15.51
CA GLU A 54 12.64 22.82 -16.21
C GLU A 54 11.73 21.71 -15.68
N LYS A 55 12.26 20.48 -15.51
CA LYS A 55 11.52 19.37 -14.92
C LYS A 55 11.10 19.67 -13.49
N GLN A 56 11.98 20.26 -12.67
CA GLN A 56 11.63 20.68 -11.30
C GLN A 56 10.53 21.74 -11.30
N GLN A 57 10.62 22.74 -12.17
CA GLN A 57 9.61 23.78 -12.30
C GLN A 57 8.24 23.20 -12.72
N GLN A 58 8.22 22.25 -13.66
CA GLN A 58 6.98 21.55 -14.03
C GLN A 58 6.39 20.77 -12.86
N ILE A 59 7.23 20.09 -12.07
CA ILE A 59 6.81 19.38 -10.84
C ILE A 59 6.23 20.38 -9.83
N ASP A 60 6.88 21.52 -9.63
CA ASP A 60 6.44 22.53 -8.65
C ASP A 60 5.09 23.15 -9.06
N VAL A 61 4.89 23.42 -10.36
CA VAL A 61 3.60 23.88 -10.90
C VAL A 61 2.50 22.83 -10.73
N ALA A 62 2.79 21.56 -11.02
CA ALA A 62 1.83 20.47 -10.81
C ALA A 62 1.44 20.35 -9.34
N LYS A 63 2.41 20.40 -8.42
CA LYS A 63 2.17 20.38 -6.96
C LYS A 63 1.31 21.55 -6.49
N ALA A 64 1.55 22.75 -7.03
CA ALA A 64 0.77 23.94 -6.68
C ALA A 64 -0.69 23.81 -7.14
N ARG A 65 -0.92 23.32 -8.37
CA ARG A 65 -2.28 23.08 -8.90
C ARG A 65 -3.02 22.03 -8.07
N GLU A 66 -2.38 20.91 -7.77
CA GLU A 66 -2.99 19.88 -6.91
C GLU A 66 -3.30 20.42 -5.50
N ALA A 67 -2.45 21.31 -4.95
CA ALA A 67 -2.71 21.93 -3.65
C ALA A 67 -3.96 22.82 -3.68
N GLU A 68 -4.15 23.57 -4.76
CA GLU A 68 -5.35 24.39 -4.96
C GLU A 68 -6.62 23.52 -5.11
N GLU A 69 -6.55 22.45 -5.91
CA GLU A 69 -7.65 21.49 -6.07
C GLU A 69 -8.01 20.82 -4.73
N ARG A 70 -7.00 20.41 -3.95
CA ARG A 70 -7.21 19.87 -2.59
C ARG A 70 -7.84 20.90 -1.64
N GLN A 71 -7.48 22.18 -1.75
CA GLN A 71 -8.09 23.22 -0.92
C GLN A 71 -9.58 23.38 -1.25
N LYS A 72 -9.94 23.45 -2.54
CA LYS A 72 -11.35 23.52 -2.97
C LYS A 72 -12.16 22.33 -2.47
N GLN A 73 -11.60 21.12 -2.60
CA GLN A 73 -12.25 19.91 -2.09
C GLN A 73 -12.45 19.97 -0.57
N ARG A 74 -11.47 20.46 0.21
CA ARG A 74 -11.61 20.61 1.67
C ARG A 74 -12.73 21.59 2.05
N GLU A 75 -12.88 22.69 1.32
CA GLU A 75 -13.96 23.66 1.55
C GLU A 75 -15.34 23.06 1.26
N GLU A 76 -15.46 22.25 0.20
CA GLU A 76 -16.69 21.53 -0.14
C GLU A 76 -17.01 20.43 0.87
N ASP A 77 -16.00 19.67 1.29
CA ASP A 77 -16.11 18.64 2.30
C ASP A 77 -16.54 19.23 3.65
N GLU A 78 -16.01 20.40 4.03
CA GLU A 78 -16.38 21.10 5.25
C GLU A 78 -17.85 21.56 5.22
N LYS A 79 -18.31 22.12 4.09
CA LYS A 79 -19.73 22.49 3.91
C LYS A 79 -20.64 21.27 4.06
N THR A 80 -20.24 20.16 3.46
CA THR A 80 -20.99 18.89 3.53
C THR A 80 -21.00 18.34 4.95
N LEU A 81 -19.86 18.36 5.64
CA LEU A 81 -19.72 17.93 7.02
C LEU A 81 -20.62 18.73 7.96
N GLN A 82 -20.63 20.07 7.82
CA GLN A 82 -21.51 20.92 8.62
C GLN A 82 -22.99 20.60 8.43
N LYS A 83 -23.40 20.22 7.21
CA LYS A 83 -24.77 19.76 6.95
C LYS A 83 -25.05 18.43 7.68
N LEU A 84 -24.16 17.45 7.53
CA LEU A 84 -24.32 16.14 8.16
C LEU A 84 -24.33 16.22 9.69
N LEU A 85 -23.50 17.08 10.28
CA LEU A 85 -23.47 17.29 11.73
C LEU A 85 -24.80 17.85 12.25
N LYS A 86 -25.47 18.73 11.51
CA LYS A 86 -26.80 19.24 11.91
C LYS A 86 -27.88 18.15 11.90
N GLU A 87 -27.71 17.14 11.04
CA GLU A 87 -28.64 16.02 10.88
C GLU A 87 -28.21 14.79 11.70
N SER A 88 -27.09 14.87 12.43
CA SER A 88 -26.52 13.75 13.16
C SER A 88 -27.39 13.32 14.33
N ILE A 89 -27.53 11.99 14.50
CA ILE A 89 -28.23 11.39 15.64
C ILE A 89 -27.34 11.25 16.88
N TYR A 90 -26.03 11.49 16.75
CA TYR A 90 -25.08 11.35 17.86
C TYR A 90 -24.97 12.62 18.69
N ASN A 91 -24.62 12.45 19.96
CA ASN A 91 -24.37 13.59 20.83
C ASN A 91 -23.08 14.29 20.40
N GLN A 92 -23.16 15.58 20.06
CA GLN A 92 -21.99 16.38 19.75
C GLN A 92 -21.47 17.06 21.02
N GLY A 93 -20.16 17.04 21.24
CA GLY A 93 -19.58 17.60 22.45
C GLY A 93 -18.10 17.94 22.34
N ALA A 94 -17.57 18.48 23.44
CA ALA A 94 -16.14 18.67 23.63
C ALA A 94 -15.46 17.34 23.93
N PHE A 95 -14.11 17.36 23.89
CA PHE A 95 -13.30 16.25 24.34
C PHE A 95 -13.68 15.84 25.78
N PRO A 96 -13.94 14.54 26.05
CA PRO A 96 -14.40 14.10 27.36
C PRO A 96 -13.29 14.19 28.42
N ASN A 97 -13.69 14.24 29.69
CA ASN A 97 -12.73 14.01 30.77
C ASN A 97 -12.26 12.54 30.75
N ILE A 98 -10.96 12.33 30.91
CA ILE A 98 -10.36 11.01 31.00
C ILE A 98 -10.10 10.68 32.47
N ASP A 99 -10.45 9.48 32.88
CA ASP A 99 -10.26 8.97 34.24
C ASP A 99 -9.74 7.52 34.20
N LYS A 100 -9.53 6.91 35.37
CA LYS A 100 -9.01 5.53 35.47
C LYS A 100 -9.93 4.47 34.85
N ASP A 101 -11.23 4.74 34.73
CA ASP A 101 -12.22 3.79 34.20
C ASP A 101 -12.42 4.02 32.68
N THR A 102 -11.49 4.75 32.04
CA THR A 102 -11.53 5.11 30.63
C THR A 102 -10.50 4.31 29.82
N LEU A 103 -10.93 3.75 28.69
CA LEU A 103 -10.07 3.22 27.64
C LEU A 103 -9.88 4.28 26.56
N VAL A 104 -8.64 4.74 26.37
CA VAL A 104 -8.25 5.63 25.28
C VAL A 104 -7.66 4.82 24.13
N ILE A 105 -8.26 4.91 22.95
CA ILE A 105 -7.81 4.24 21.73
C ILE A 105 -7.21 5.29 20.80
N ILE A 106 -5.95 5.13 20.41
CA ILE A 106 -5.28 6.06 19.50
C ILE A 106 -4.90 5.39 18.18
N GLY A 107 -4.95 6.16 17.09
CA GLY A 107 -4.46 5.75 15.77
C GLY A 107 -3.60 6.83 15.11
N ASN A 108 -3.20 6.63 13.84
CA ASN A 108 -2.13 7.41 13.21
C ASN A 108 -2.39 8.93 13.21
N GLY A 109 -3.66 9.34 13.22
CA GLY A 109 -4.07 10.73 13.36
C GLY A 109 -3.63 11.38 14.67
N PHE A 110 -3.47 10.60 15.75
CA PHE A 110 -2.90 11.09 17.01
C PHE A 110 -1.45 11.54 16.82
N ASP A 111 -0.62 10.72 16.19
CA ASP A 111 0.77 11.08 15.86
C ASP A 111 0.82 12.30 14.92
N LEU A 112 -0.05 12.33 13.90
CA LEU A 112 -0.16 13.46 12.98
C LEU A 112 -0.53 14.77 13.68
N ALA A 113 -1.42 14.73 14.67
CA ALA A 113 -1.77 15.90 15.48
C ALA A 113 -0.57 16.44 16.29
N HIS A 114 0.42 15.58 16.58
CA HIS A 114 1.71 15.97 17.18
C HIS A 114 2.79 16.31 16.13
N ASN A 115 2.40 16.43 14.86
CA ASN A 115 3.27 16.68 13.71
C ASN A 115 4.33 15.59 13.47
N ILE A 116 4.07 14.36 13.92
CA ILE A 116 4.87 13.21 13.54
C ILE A 116 4.38 12.79 12.14
N PRO A 117 5.24 12.72 11.11
CA PRO A 117 4.84 12.44 9.74
C PRO A 117 4.54 10.94 9.53
N SER A 118 3.57 10.41 10.26
CA SER A 118 3.19 8.99 10.33
C SER A 118 2.12 8.58 9.31
N SER A 119 1.77 9.45 8.36
CA SER A 119 0.81 9.10 7.30
C SER A 119 1.43 8.13 6.29
N TYR A 120 0.62 7.26 5.67
CA TYR A 120 1.09 6.36 4.62
C TYR A 120 1.57 7.12 3.35
N TYR A 121 1.16 8.37 3.12
CA TYR A 121 1.78 9.22 2.10
C TYR A 121 3.20 9.66 2.47
N CYS A 122 3.47 9.91 3.75
CA CYS A 122 4.83 10.16 4.22
C CYS A 122 5.70 8.91 4.04
N PHE A 123 5.14 7.71 4.24
CA PHE A 123 5.82 6.47 3.89
C PHE A 123 6.11 6.39 2.39
N ARG A 124 5.12 6.58 1.51
CA ARG A 124 5.32 6.64 0.04
C ARG A 124 6.46 7.57 -0.37
N ASP A 125 6.50 8.77 0.19
CA ASP A 125 7.48 9.80 -0.18
C ASP A 125 8.91 9.46 0.32
N LYS A 126 9.01 8.63 1.36
CA LYS A 126 10.28 8.11 1.91
C LYS A 126 10.70 6.77 1.31
N THR A 127 9.76 6.04 0.73
CA THR A 127 10.01 4.77 0.05
C THR A 127 10.45 5.02 -1.38
N HIS A 128 11.51 4.34 -1.79
CA HIS A 128 12.09 4.44 -3.13
C HIS A 128 12.31 3.05 -3.70
N GLY A 129 12.25 2.93 -5.03
CA GLY A 129 12.54 1.68 -5.75
C GLY A 129 11.40 0.67 -5.72
N SER A 130 11.77 -0.62 -5.69
CA SER A 130 10.91 -1.80 -5.87
C SER A 130 9.59 -1.73 -5.11
N VAL A 131 9.61 -1.43 -3.81
CA VAL A 131 8.39 -1.42 -2.98
C VAL A 131 7.35 -0.41 -3.48
N LYS A 132 7.78 0.80 -3.84
CA LYS A 132 6.85 1.81 -4.35
C LYS A 132 6.30 1.39 -5.70
N ASP A 133 7.17 0.90 -6.59
CA ASP A 133 6.80 0.49 -7.95
C ASP A 133 5.84 -0.71 -7.91
N ALA A 134 6.09 -1.71 -7.07
CA ALA A 134 5.21 -2.87 -6.87
C ALA A 134 3.81 -2.42 -6.45
N LEU A 135 3.72 -1.55 -5.43
CA LEU A 135 2.45 -1.07 -4.90
C LEU A 135 1.67 -0.22 -5.90
N GLU A 136 2.33 0.70 -6.60
CA GLU A 136 1.65 1.64 -7.52
C GLU A 136 1.33 1.01 -8.89
N LEU A 137 2.01 -0.07 -9.30
CA LEU A 137 1.76 -0.74 -10.57
C LEU A 137 0.79 -1.93 -10.46
N PHE A 138 0.85 -2.67 -9.36
CA PHE A 138 0.17 -3.97 -9.25
C PHE A 138 -0.98 -4.00 -8.25
N ILE A 139 -1.22 -2.97 -7.44
CA ILE A 139 -2.47 -2.88 -6.67
C ILE A 139 -3.51 -2.12 -7.51
N ASP A 140 -4.62 -2.78 -7.88
CA ASP A 140 -5.67 -2.27 -8.77
C ASP A 140 -6.64 -1.31 -8.05
N VAL A 141 -6.12 -0.18 -7.59
CA VAL A 141 -6.91 0.91 -6.99
C VAL A 141 -6.35 2.28 -7.39
N ASP A 142 -7.20 3.31 -7.44
CA ASP A 142 -6.79 4.66 -7.85
C ASP A 142 -5.77 5.31 -6.88
N ASP A 143 -5.91 5.05 -5.57
CA ASP A 143 -5.03 5.60 -4.55
C ASP A 143 -4.74 4.56 -3.46
N VAL A 144 -3.68 3.76 -3.68
CA VAL A 144 -3.25 2.72 -2.74
C VAL A 144 -2.94 3.32 -1.37
N TRP A 145 -2.35 4.51 -1.28
CA TRP A 145 -1.85 5.09 -0.03
C TRP A 145 -2.95 5.69 0.85
N GLY A 146 -4.08 6.11 0.27
CA GLY A 146 -5.20 6.73 0.98
C GLY A 146 -6.04 5.79 1.86
N ASP A 147 -5.93 4.48 1.65
CA ASP A 147 -6.50 3.41 2.48
C ASP A 147 -5.59 2.17 2.50
N PHE A 148 -4.30 2.42 2.75
CA PHE A 148 -3.18 1.51 2.52
C PHE A 148 -3.43 0.05 2.88
N GLU A 149 -3.70 -0.26 4.15
CA GLU A 149 -3.91 -1.65 4.61
C GLU A 149 -5.09 -2.32 3.91
N ASN A 150 -6.23 -1.64 3.73
CA ASN A 150 -7.37 -2.24 3.03
C ASN A 150 -7.07 -2.46 1.54
N ASN A 151 -6.31 -1.55 0.94
CA ASN A 151 -6.00 -1.58 -0.49
C ASN A 151 -5.01 -2.69 -0.88
N LEU A 152 -4.14 -3.14 0.03
CA LEU A 152 -3.22 -4.25 -0.23
C LEU A 152 -3.94 -5.54 -0.66
N ALA A 153 -5.22 -5.68 -0.32
CA ALA A 153 -6.01 -6.84 -0.72
C ALA A 153 -6.41 -6.83 -2.20
N TYR A 154 -6.12 -5.80 -2.99
CA TYR A 154 -6.57 -5.70 -4.39
C TYR A 154 -5.39 -5.82 -5.37
N LEU A 155 -4.55 -6.84 -5.19
CA LEU A 155 -3.53 -7.19 -6.18
C LEU A 155 -4.18 -7.50 -7.54
N ASP A 156 -3.62 -6.93 -8.60
CA ASP A 156 -4.04 -7.11 -9.98
C ASP A 156 -3.57 -8.48 -10.50
N ARG A 157 -4.39 -9.50 -10.27
CA ARG A 157 -4.15 -10.90 -10.69
C ARG A 157 -3.74 -11.00 -12.16
N GLU A 158 -4.43 -10.28 -13.04
CA GLU A 158 -4.19 -10.31 -14.47
C GLU A 158 -2.82 -9.71 -14.82
N LYS A 159 -2.49 -8.52 -14.30
CA LYS A 159 -1.17 -7.92 -14.58
C LYS A 159 -0.03 -8.78 -14.05
N VAL A 160 -0.16 -9.35 -12.85
CA VAL A 160 0.89 -10.19 -12.27
C VAL A 160 1.05 -11.49 -13.07
N LEU A 161 -0.05 -12.15 -13.42
CA LEU A 161 -0.02 -13.37 -14.24
C LEU A 161 0.59 -13.10 -15.62
N LEU A 162 0.20 -12.01 -16.28
CA LEU A 162 0.74 -11.63 -17.58
C LEU A 162 2.21 -11.20 -17.51
N SER A 163 2.65 -10.61 -16.40
CA SER A 163 4.06 -10.30 -16.14
C SER A 163 4.89 -11.59 -16.07
N MET A 164 4.45 -12.59 -15.29
CA MET A 164 5.10 -13.90 -15.23
C MET A 164 5.04 -14.64 -16.57
N TRP A 165 3.92 -14.59 -17.27
CA TRP A 165 3.78 -15.19 -18.60
C TRP A 165 4.75 -14.58 -19.61
N LEU A 166 4.90 -13.25 -19.62
CA LEU A 166 5.83 -12.57 -20.50
C LEU A 166 7.29 -12.93 -20.16
N GLU A 167 7.63 -13.03 -18.88
CA GLU A 167 8.97 -13.44 -18.44
C GLU A 167 9.31 -14.86 -18.89
N LYS A 168 8.33 -15.77 -18.96
CA LYS A 168 8.52 -17.11 -19.55
C LYS A 168 9.06 -17.02 -20.98
N ASP A 169 8.42 -16.18 -21.80
CA ASP A 169 8.78 -16.00 -23.21
C ASP A 169 10.13 -15.29 -23.36
N ILE A 170 10.41 -14.29 -22.52
CA ILE A 170 11.69 -13.55 -22.52
C ILE A 170 12.85 -14.46 -22.15
N ASN A 171 12.67 -15.31 -21.13
CA ASN A 171 13.69 -16.24 -20.68
C ASN A 171 13.76 -17.51 -21.54
N GLY A 172 12.85 -17.67 -22.50
CA GLY A 172 12.86 -18.79 -23.44
C GLY A 172 12.66 -20.15 -22.77
N VAL A 173 11.78 -20.22 -21.76
CA VAL A 173 11.51 -21.47 -21.04
C VAL A 173 11.04 -22.55 -22.03
N LEU A 174 11.85 -23.59 -22.14
CA LEU A 174 11.63 -24.72 -23.04
C LEU A 174 10.54 -25.66 -22.52
N GLU A 175 10.04 -26.53 -23.39
CA GLU A 175 9.09 -27.58 -23.02
C GLU A 175 9.82 -28.68 -22.25
N GLU A 176 9.13 -29.36 -21.32
CA GLU A 176 9.71 -30.39 -20.46
C GLU A 176 10.30 -31.58 -21.24
N GLU A 177 9.76 -31.85 -22.44
CA GLU A 177 10.26 -32.89 -23.34
C GLU A 177 11.56 -32.52 -24.07
N ASP A 178 12.00 -31.26 -23.98
CA ASP A 178 13.25 -30.79 -24.57
C ASP A 178 14.46 -31.22 -23.71
N ASP A 179 15.48 -31.78 -24.33
CA ASP A 179 16.70 -32.24 -23.65
C ASP A 179 17.44 -31.09 -22.92
N ASP A 180 17.26 -29.84 -23.38
CA ASP A 180 17.83 -28.63 -22.79
C ASP A 180 16.89 -27.97 -21.74
N PHE A 181 15.77 -28.60 -21.38
CA PHE A 181 14.87 -28.09 -20.35
C PHE A 181 15.57 -27.89 -19.00
N SER A 182 15.24 -26.77 -18.36
CA SER A 182 15.82 -26.35 -17.09
C SER A 182 14.72 -25.92 -16.14
N ALA A 183 14.49 -26.73 -15.10
CA ALA A 183 13.60 -26.37 -14.00
C ALA A 183 14.04 -25.06 -13.31
N ALA A 184 15.36 -24.77 -13.32
CA ALA A 184 15.87 -23.52 -12.76
C ALA A 184 15.40 -22.31 -13.57
N ASP A 185 15.44 -22.37 -14.91
CA ASP A 185 14.97 -21.29 -15.77
C ASP A 185 13.45 -21.12 -15.68
N PHE A 186 12.72 -22.24 -15.56
CA PHE A 186 11.28 -22.25 -15.31
C PHE A 186 10.90 -21.50 -14.02
N TYR A 187 11.51 -21.85 -12.88
CA TYR A 187 11.16 -21.19 -11.60
C TYR A 187 11.72 -19.76 -11.52
N MET A 188 12.90 -19.51 -12.10
CA MET A 188 13.47 -18.17 -12.16
C MET A 188 12.56 -17.20 -12.94
N SER A 189 11.94 -17.61 -14.04
CA SER A 189 11.04 -16.72 -14.78
C SER A 189 9.76 -16.40 -14.00
N ILE A 190 9.25 -17.35 -13.20
CA ILE A 190 8.12 -17.12 -12.29
C ILE A 190 8.51 -16.10 -11.22
N ASP A 191 9.66 -16.28 -10.56
CA ASP A 191 10.12 -15.35 -9.52
C ASP A 191 10.45 -13.96 -10.10
N SER A 192 11.10 -13.91 -11.26
CA SER A 192 11.39 -12.67 -11.99
C SER A 192 10.12 -11.91 -12.34
N GLY A 193 9.11 -12.59 -12.91
CA GLY A 193 7.87 -11.94 -13.31
C GLY A 193 6.91 -11.67 -12.16
N GLY A 194 7.03 -12.44 -11.08
CA GLY A 194 6.29 -12.33 -9.83
C GLY A 194 6.95 -11.41 -8.81
N TRP A 195 7.98 -10.66 -9.20
CA TRP A 195 8.77 -9.79 -8.31
C TRP A 195 7.91 -8.86 -7.43
N ALA A 196 6.76 -8.41 -7.92
CA ALA A 196 5.85 -7.53 -7.18
C ALA A 196 5.27 -8.23 -5.95
N ILE A 197 4.91 -9.52 -6.05
CA ILE A 197 4.44 -10.33 -4.93
C ILE A 197 5.55 -10.43 -3.89
N ASP A 198 6.75 -10.85 -4.31
CA ASP A 198 7.87 -11.03 -3.38
C ASP A 198 8.28 -9.72 -2.70
N THR A 199 8.21 -8.61 -3.44
CA THR A 199 8.47 -7.27 -2.91
C THR A 199 7.45 -6.87 -1.84
N ILE A 200 6.15 -7.06 -2.11
CA ILE A 200 5.10 -6.67 -1.16
C ILE A 200 5.06 -7.61 0.06
N VAL A 201 5.30 -8.90 -0.12
CA VAL A 201 5.28 -9.86 0.98
C VAL A 201 6.54 -9.74 1.85
N ASN A 202 7.72 -9.62 1.24
CA ASN A 202 9.00 -9.73 1.97
C ASN A 202 9.69 -8.38 2.20
N GLU A 203 9.72 -7.48 1.20
CA GLU A 203 10.48 -6.22 1.30
C GLU A 203 9.68 -5.10 1.98
N LEU A 204 8.37 -5.01 1.73
CA LEU A 204 7.51 -3.98 2.29
C LEU A 204 7.54 -3.97 3.83
N PRO A 205 7.38 -5.09 4.57
CA PRO A 205 7.45 -5.06 6.04
C PRO A 205 8.79 -4.53 6.57
N ILE A 206 9.89 -4.84 5.87
CA ILE A 206 11.23 -4.36 6.21
C ILE A 206 11.34 -2.85 5.96
N ALA A 207 10.92 -2.39 4.78
CA ALA A 207 10.91 -0.98 4.42
C ALA A 207 10.02 -0.16 5.36
N PHE A 208 8.84 -0.69 5.68
CA PHE A 208 7.89 -0.10 6.61
C PHE A 208 8.50 0.07 8.01
N ARG A 209 9.12 -0.98 8.55
CA ARG A 209 9.80 -0.90 9.85
C ARG A 209 10.94 0.13 9.85
N ARG A 210 11.74 0.16 8.78
CA ARG A 210 12.82 1.16 8.64
C ARG A 210 12.27 2.58 8.65
N TRP A 211 11.16 2.82 7.96
CA TRP A 211 10.48 4.11 7.95
C TRP A 211 9.92 4.47 9.33
N ILE A 212 9.17 3.57 9.98
CA ILE A 212 8.63 3.81 11.33
C ILE A 212 9.75 4.16 12.33
N ASN A 213 10.90 3.48 12.26
CA ASN A 213 12.06 3.78 13.11
C ASN A 213 12.71 5.14 12.81
N SER A 214 12.49 5.70 11.62
CA SER A 214 13.02 7.02 11.23
C SER A 214 12.15 8.18 11.73
N LEU A 215 10.92 7.92 12.19
CA LEU A 215 10.03 8.95 12.70
C LEU A 215 10.59 9.55 14.00
N VAL A 216 10.58 10.87 14.10
CA VAL A 216 11.03 11.57 15.30
C VAL A 216 9.82 11.86 16.19
N VAL A 217 9.89 11.40 17.44
CA VAL A 217 8.90 11.70 18.48
C VAL A 217 9.56 12.71 19.41
N ASP A 218 9.27 14.00 19.18
CA ASP A 218 9.75 15.07 20.06
C ASP A 218 8.79 15.21 21.25
N GLY A 219 9.32 15.42 22.46
CA GLY A 219 8.55 15.69 23.68
C GLY A 219 7.88 17.07 23.67
N ARG A 220 7.01 17.31 22.69
CA ARG A 220 6.22 18.54 22.54
C ARG A 220 5.16 18.62 23.64
N GLU A 221 4.54 19.79 23.78
CA GLU A 221 3.45 19.97 24.75
C GLU A 221 2.24 19.07 24.40
N PRO A 222 1.66 18.38 25.40
CA PRO A 222 0.40 17.66 25.28
C PRO A 222 -0.72 18.55 24.75
N ILE A 223 -1.47 18.07 23.74
CA ILE A 223 -2.64 18.77 23.21
C ILE A 223 -3.97 18.22 23.75
N TYR A 224 -3.95 17.05 24.38
CA TYR A 224 -5.09 16.44 25.08
C TYR A 224 -4.81 16.35 26.58
N ASN A 225 -5.85 16.45 27.41
CA ASN A 225 -5.71 16.19 28.85
C ASN A 225 -5.89 14.68 29.11
N LEU A 226 -4.82 13.90 28.95
CA LEU A 226 -4.83 12.45 29.15
C LEU A 226 -4.49 12.10 30.61
N PHE A 227 -5.27 11.17 31.19
CA PHE A 227 -5.09 10.74 32.57
C PHE A 227 -4.10 9.56 32.66
N LYS A 228 -3.03 9.71 33.46
CA LYS A 228 -1.89 8.77 33.45
C LYS A 228 -2.26 7.32 33.78
N ASP A 229 -3.22 7.12 34.67
CA ASP A 229 -3.64 5.79 35.13
C ASP A 229 -4.88 5.27 34.39
N ALA A 230 -5.24 5.86 33.25
CA ALA A 230 -6.23 5.32 32.33
C ALA A 230 -5.65 4.13 31.53
N HIS A 231 -6.52 3.40 30.83
CA HIS A 231 -6.10 2.32 29.94
C HIS A 231 -5.89 2.85 28.52
N TYR A 232 -4.82 2.41 27.86
CA TYR A 232 -4.48 2.85 26.51
C TYR A 232 -4.33 1.68 25.54
N LEU A 233 -5.00 1.78 24.39
CA LEU A 233 -4.81 0.91 23.24
C LEU A 233 -4.26 1.71 22.07
N SER A 234 -3.01 1.44 21.69
CA SER A 234 -2.34 2.13 20.60
C SER A 234 -2.32 1.26 19.33
N PHE A 235 -2.92 1.79 18.27
CA PHE A 235 -2.75 1.30 16.90
C PHE A 235 -1.51 1.92 16.22
N ASN A 236 -0.86 2.90 16.88
CA ASN A 236 0.37 3.52 16.43
C ASN A 236 1.56 2.66 16.80
N TYR A 237 2.65 2.85 16.06
CA TYR A 237 3.90 2.12 16.26
C TYR A 237 4.92 2.87 17.13
N THR A 238 4.62 4.12 17.48
CA THR A 238 5.52 5.09 18.15
C THR A 238 5.19 5.25 19.63
N GLU A 239 6.18 5.75 20.38
CA GLU A 239 6.13 6.01 21.82
C GLU A 239 5.60 7.40 22.20
N THR A 240 4.66 7.94 21.41
CA THR A 240 4.12 9.29 21.62
C THR A 240 3.45 9.44 22.99
N LEU A 241 2.68 8.44 23.44
CA LEU A 241 2.01 8.46 24.75
C LEU A 241 3.02 8.56 25.90
N GLU A 242 4.11 7.81 25.86
CA GLU A 242 5.11 7.87 26.93
C GLU A 242 5.93 9.16 26.85
N THR A 243 6.33 9.56 25.64
CA THR A 243 7.28 10.68 25.46
C THR A 243 6.62 12.04 25.69
N VAL A 244 5.39 12.23 25.22
CA VAL A 244 4.67 13.51 25.31
C VAL A 244 3.83 13.57 26.58
N TYR A 245 3.11 12.50 26.91
CA TYR A 245 2.12 12.50 27.99
C TYR A 245 2.64 11.87 29.30
N GLY A 246 3.81 11.22 29.27
CA GLY A 246 4.37 10.57 30.46
C GLY A 246 3.50 9.42 30.98
N ILE A 247 2.78 8.74 30.09
CA ILE A 247 1.98 7.55 30.41
C ILE A 247 2.94 6.38 30.66
N ASP A 248 2.68 5.60 31.71
CA ASP A 248 3.46 4.40 32.00
C ASP A 248 3.22 3.33 30.93
N LYS A 249 4.29 2.69 30.45
CA LYS A 249 4.22 1.66 29.42
C LYS A 249 3.29 0.49 29.80
N ASN A 250 3.15 0.17 31.09
CA ASN A 250 2.28 -0.89 31.56
C ASN A 250 0.79 -0.58 31.35
N ASN A 251 0.43 0.69 31.18
CA ASN A 251 -0.93 1.13 30.88
C ASN A 251 -1.23 1.13 29.38
N ILE A 252 -0.24 0.81 28.53
CA ILE A 252 -0.34 0.90 27.07
C ILE A 252 -0.22 -0.49 26.43
N ASN A 253 -1.26 -0.89 25.70
CA ASN A 253 -1.20 -2.02 24.79
C ASN A 253 -0.93 -1.52 23.36
N TYR A 254 0.18 -1.98 22.77
CA TYR A 254 0.51 -1.76 21.36
C TYR A 254 0.01 -2.94 20.51
N ILE A 255 -1.22 -2.85 20.03
CA ILE A 255 -1.87 -3.99 19.35
C ILE A 255 -1.19 -4.33 18.01
N HIS A 256 -0.61 -3.33 17.34
CA HIS A 256 0.16 -3.51 16.12
C HIS A 256 1.68 -3.61 16.33
N GLY A 257 2.11 -3.61 17.59
CA GLY A 257 3.52 -3.66 17.95
C GLY A 257 4.16 -2.28 18.16
N ASP A 258 5.25 -2.32 18.92
CA ASP A 258 6.05 -1.17 19.33
C ASP A 258 7.36 -1.18 18.54
N ARG A 259 7.69 -0.10 17.83
CA ARG A 259 8.91 -0.01 17.00
C ARG A 259 10.19 -0.27 17.78
N ARG A 260 10.21 0.04 19.08
CA ARG A 260 11.36 -0.18 19.98
C ARG A 260 11.58 -1.67 20.27
N ASN A 261 10.54 -2.51 20.12
CA ASN A 261 10.65 -3.96 20.26
C ASN A 261 11.19 -4.60 18.97
N LYS A 262 12.50 -4.83 18.90
CA LYS A 262 13.18 -5.42 17.74
C LYS A 262 12.86 -6.91 17.51
N LYS A 263 12.29 -7.61 18.51
CA LYS A 263 12.03 -9.05 18.43
C LYS A 263 10.65 -9.38 17.88
N ARG A 264 9.73 -8.42 17.87
CA ARG A 264 8.37 -8.61 17.34
C ARG A 264 8.20 -7.83 16.03
N PRO A 265 7.62 -8.45 14.99
CA PRO A 265 7.26 -7.74 13.78
C PRO A 265 6.21 -6.66 14.08
N LEU A 266 6.16 -5.63 13.24
CA LEU A 266 5.05 -4.70 13.24
C LEU A 266 3.90 -5.35 12.47
N VAL A 267 2.69 -5.27 13.00
CA VAL A 267 1.50 -5.81 12.35
C VAL A 267 1.09 -4.85 11.24
N LEU A 268 1.15 -5.32 10.00
CA LEU A 268 0.78 -4.59 8.79
C LEU A 268 0.17 -5.60 7.81
N GLY A 269 -0.88 -5.21 7.08
CA GLY A 269 -1.47 -6.05 6.04
C GLY A 269 -2.96 -5.78 5.86
N HIS A 270 -3.59 -6.47 4.91
CA HIS A 270 -5.03 -6.33 4.71
C HIS A 270 -5.86 -7.18 5.66
N GLY A 271 -7.11 -6.78 5.89
CA GLY A 271 -8.08 -7.54 6.70
C GLY A 271 -9.16 -8.25 5.89
N ASN A 272 -9.06 -8.25 4.55
CA ASN A 272 -10.05 -8.89 3.69
C ASN A 272 -9.81 -10.40 3.56
N ASP A 273 -10.89 -11.15 3.38
CA ASP A 273 -10.89 -12.56 2.99
C ASP A 273 -10.53 -12.69 1.51
N GLY A 274 -9.47 -13.46 1.21
CA GLY A 274 -8.99 -13.69 -0.15
C GLY A 274 -10.06 -14.26 -1.08
N ASN A 275 -10.93 -15.14 -0.58
CA ASN A 275 -12.02 -15.71 -1.37
C ASN A 275 -13.07 -14.65 -1.72
N ALA A 276 -13.45 -13.81 -0.75
CA ALA A 276 -14.41 -12.74 -1.00
C ALA A 276 -13.86 -11.69 -2.00
N VAL A 277 -12.56 -11.42 -1.96
CA VAL A 277 -11.88 -10.57 -2.95
C VAL A 277 -11.88 -11.24 -4.32
N PHE A 278 -11.57 -12.54 -4.39
CA PHE A 278 -11.60 -13.31 -5.62
C PHE A 278 -12.99 -13.29 -6.26
N ASP A 279 -14.05 -13.59 -5.50
CA ASP A 279 -15.43 -13.61 -5.99
C ASP A 279 -15.83 -12.25 -6.61
N GLN A 280 -15.48 -11.14 -5.94
CA GLN A 280 -15.74 -9.79 -6.46
C GLN A 280 -14.99 -9.53 -7.77
N TRP A 281 -13.73 -9.94 -7.84
CA TRP A 281 -12.93 -9.80 -9.05
C TRP A 281 -13.46 -10.68 -10.18
N TRP A 282 -13.82 -11.93 -9.90
CA TRP A 282 -14.37 -12.87 -10.87
C TRP A 282 -15.70 -12.35 -11.43
N GLU A 283 -16.63 -11.92 -10.57
CA GLU A 283 -17.92 -11.35 -10.96
C GLU A 283 -17.79 -10.14 -11.88
N LYS A 284 -16.83 -9.25 -11.58
CA LYS A 284 -16.52 -8.07 -12.41
C LYS A 284 -16.01 -8.46 -13.80
N ASN A 285 -15.30 -9.58 -13.92
CA ASN A 285 -14.54 -9.94 -15.12
C ASN A 285 -15.17 -11.07 -15.96
N LYS A 286 -16.05 -11.90 -15.42
CA LYS A 286 -16.58 -13.12 -16.08
C LYS A 286 -17.24 -12.91 -17.45
N ASN A 287 -17.73 -11.71 -17.72
CA ASN A 287 -18.40 -11.35 -18.98
C ASN A 287 -17.48 -10.66 -19.99
N ARG A 288 -16.19 -10.50 -19.69
CA ARG A 288 -15.21 -9.90 -20.60
C ARG A 288 -15.01 -10.77 -21.83
N LYS A 289 -15.03 -10.14 -23.01
CA LYS A 289 -14.95 -10.83 -24.30
C LYS A 289 -13.67 -11.63 -24.49
N ASP A 290 -12.56 -11.09 -23.99
CA ASP A 290 -11.21 -11.67 -24.03
C ASP A 290 -11.01 -12.82 -23.03
N LEU A 291 -11.96 -13.01 -22.11
CA LEU A 291 -11.99 -14.09 -21.10
C LEU A 291 -13.12 -15.09 -21.36
N GLN A 292 -13.64 -15.15 -22.59
CA GLN A 292 -14.62 -16.17 -22.99
C GLN A 292 -13.93 -17.41 -23.57
N PRO A 293 -14.55 -18.61 -23.50
CA PRO A 293 -13.95 -19.85 -24.00
C PRO A 293 -13.57 -19.85 -25.48
N TYR A 294 -14.23 -19.00 -26.27
CA TYR A 294 -13.99 -18.88 -27.70
C TYR A 294 -13.84 -17.42 -28.11
N LEU A 295 -12.82 -17.16 -28.94
CA LEU A 295 -12.55 -15.86 -29.55
C LEU A 295 -12.75 -15.94 -31.07
N TYR A 296 -12.79 -14.77 -31.71
CA TYR A 296 -12.87 -14.66 -33.17
C TYR A 296 -11.61 -13.97 -33.69
N ASN A 297 -10.90 -14.63 -34.61
CA ASN A 297 -9.71 -14.03 -35.22
C ASN A 297 -10.09 -12.94 -36.25
N LYS A 298 -9.09 -12.24 -36.81
CA LYS A 298 -9.28 -11.18 -37.83
C LYS A 298 -10.07 -11.62 -39.07
N LYS A 299 -10.14 -12.93 -39.35
CA LYS A 299 -10.90 -13.53 -40.47
C LYS A 299 -12.30 -13.98 -40.05
N GLY A 300 -12.75 -13.67 -38.83
CA GLY A 300 -14.04 -14.08 -38.28
C GLY A 300 -14.12 -15.57 -37.92
N LYS A 301 -12.99 -16.30 -37.92
CA LYS A 301 -12.98 -17.73 -37.53
C LYS A 301 -12.97 -17.84 -36.01
N ARG A 302 -13.88 -18.67 -35.49
CA ARG A 302 -13.95 -19.06 -34.08
C ARG A 302 -12.73 -19.91 -33.72
N ILE A 303 -12.03 -19.53 -32.65
CA ILE A 303 -10.86 -20.22 -32.09
C ILE A 303 -11.07 -20.44 -30.59
N ARG A 304 -10.43 -21.46 -30.02
CA ARG A 304 -10.39 -21.65 -28.56
C ARG A 304 -9.48 -20.58 -27.94
N ASN A 305 -9.84 -20.11 -26.76
CA ASN A 305 -9.07 -19.10 -26.04
C ASN A 305 -7.84 -19.73 -25.36
N ASP A 306 -6.66 -19.16 -25.60
CA ASP A 306 -5.37 -19.49 -24.99
C ASP A 306 -4.83 -18.38 -24.09
N ASN A 307 -5.63 -17.36 -23.78
CA ASN A 307 -5.24 -16.32 -22.84
C ASN A 307 -4.95 -16.96 -21.46
N PRO A 308 -3.74 -16.76 -20.88
CA PRO A 308 -3.37 -17.38 -19.61
C PRO A 308 -4.31 -17.00 -18.46
N VAL A 309 -4.89 -15.78 -18.47
CA VAL A 309 -5.87 -15.34 -17.47
C VAL A 309 -7.18 -16.12 -17.58
N TYR A 310 -7.64 -16.36 -18.81
CA TYR A 310 -8.82 -17.20 -19.06
C TYR A 310 -8.56 -18.63 -18.57
N LEU A 311 -7.42 -19.19 -18.96
CA LEU A 311 -7.04 -20.55 -18.61
C LEU A 311 -6.87 -20.75 -17.10
N ALA A 312 -6.32 -19.76 -16.38
CA ALA A 312 -6.14 -19.81 -14.94
C ALA A 312 -7.46 -19.69 -14.14
N TYR A 313 -8.33 -18.75 -14.52
CA TYR A 313 -9.40 -18.29 -13.61
C TYR A 313 -10.83 -18.47 -14.14
N PHE A 314 -11.00 -18.76 -15.44
CA PHE A 314 -12.33 -18.81 -16.08
C PHE A 314 -12.58 -20.11 -16.84
N LEU A 315 -11.58 -20.98 -16.95
CA LEU A 315 -11.73 -22.31 -17.52
C LEU A 315 -12.38 -23.25 -16.50
N GLU A 316 -13.58 -23.73 -16.79
CA GLU A 316 -14.33 -24.62 -15.89
C GLU A 316 -13.80 -26.07 -15.88
N ASP A 317 -13.21 -26.50 -16.99
CA ASP A 317 -12.74 -27.87 -17.21
C ASP A 317 -11.33 -27.81 -17.81
N GLU A 318 -10.33 -28.11 -16.98
CA GLU A 318 -8.91 -28.02 -17.34
C GLU A 318 -8.55 -28.90 -18.55
N ILE A 319 -9.22 -30.03 -18.74
CA ILE A 319 -9.00 -30.92 -19.90
C ILE A 319 -9.39 -30.22 -21.21
N LYS A 320 -10.29 -29.22 -21.13
CA LYS A 320 -10.72 -28.39 -22.26
C LYS A 320 -9.92 -27.09 -22.39
N GLY A 321 -8.81 -26.92 -21.69
CA GLY A 321 -7.94 -25.77 -21.90
C GLY A 321 -7.22 -25.84 -23.25
N ASN A 322 -6.88 -24.66 -23.80
CA ASN A 322 -5.99 -24.55 -24.94
C ASN A 322 -4.55 -24.26 -24.48
N TRP A 323 -3.96 -25.22 -23.76
CA TRP A 323 -2.65 -25.06 -23.11
C TRP A 323 -1.47 -25.05 -24.07
N HIS A 324 -1.67 -25.56 -25.29
CA HIS A 324 -0.63 -25.86 -26.30
C HIS A 324 0.31 -27.00 -25.92
N ASN A 325 0.89 -27.01 -24.71
CA ASN A 325 1.75 -28.06 -24.19
C ASN A 325 1.59 -28.19 -22.65
N GLN A 326 2.17 -29.23 -22.05
CA GLN A 326 2.08 -29.49 -20.60
C GLN A 326 2.80 -28.41 -19.79
N THR A 327 3.98 -27.98 -20.24
CA THR A 327 4.78 -26.94 -19.56
C THR A 327 4.02 -25.62 -19.37
N ASN A 328 3.18 -25.22 -20.34
CA ASN A 328 2.35 -24.03 -20.21
C ASN A 328 1.25 -24.20 -19.16
N TYR A 329 0.65 -25.40 -19.05
CA TYR A 329 -0.31 -25.70 -17.99
C TYR A 329 0.37 -25.58 -16.62
N ASP A 330 1.49 -26.28 -16.42
CA ASP A 330 2.23 -26.27 -15.14
C ASP A 330 2.70 -24.85 -14.77
N TYR A 331 3.12 -24.06 -15.77
CA TYR A 331 3.55 -22.68 -15.57
C TYR A 331 2.39 -21.80 -15.09
N ILE A 332 1.23 -21.88 -15.74
CA ILE A 332 0.04 -21.10 -15.34
C ILE A 332 -0.44 -21.54 -13.96
N GLU A 333 -0.41 -22.84 -13.65
CA GLU A 333 -0.77 -23.36 -12.33
C GLU A 333 0.16 -22.80 -11.25
N CYS A 334 1.49 -22.88 -11.45
CA CYS A 334 2.47 -22.36 -10.50
C CYS A 334 2.34 -20.85 -10.30
N CYS A 335 2.12 -20.09 -11.39
CA CYS A 335 1.86 -18.66 -11.35
C CYS A 335 0.60 -18.34 -10.54
N THR A 336 -0.50 -19.04 -10.83
CA THR A 336 -1.79 -18.85 -10.15
C THR A 336 -1.66 -19.14 -8.66
N ARG A 337 -0.98 -20.23 -8.29
CA ARG A 337 -0.71 -20.57 -6.90
C ARG A 337 0.08 -19.45 -6.19
N LYS A 338 1.16 -18.94 -6.79
CA LYS A 338 1.95 -17.82 -6.22
C LYS A 338 1.09 -16.56 -6.03
N ILE A 339 0.20 -16.26 -6.99
CA ILE A 339 -0.74 -15.13 -6.89
C ILE A 339 -1.76 -15.33 -5.77
N GLU A 340 -2.33 -16.52 -5.61
CA GLU A 340 -3.34 -16.72 -4.58
C GLU A 340 -2.73 -16.83 -3.17
N GLU A 341 -1.49 -17.35 -3.04
CA GLU A 341 -0.72 -17.36 -1.78
C GLU A 341 -0.46 -15.94 -1.24
N TYR A 342 -0.32 -14.92 -2.11
CA TYR A 342 -0.15 -13.52 -1.72
C TYR A 342 -1.22 -13.02 -0.75
N TYR A 343 -2.49 -13.42 -0.94
CA TYR A 343 -3.59 -12.92 -0.12
C TYR A 343 -3.50 -13.40 1.31
N ASP A 344 -3.00 -14.61 1.53
CA ASP A 344 -2.74 -15.08 2.89
C ASP A 344 -1.45 -14.47 3.45
N ASP A 345 -0.39 -14.38 2.65
CA ASP A 345 0.93 -13.92 3.10
C ASP A 345 0.98 -12.42 3.41
N SER A 346 0.23 -11.61 2.68
CA SER A 346 0.08 -10.16 2.91
C SER A 346 -1.06 -9.79 3.87
N ALA A 347 -1.85 -10.78 4.32
CA ALA A 347 -2.91 -10.55 5.28
C ALA A 347 -2.38 -10.19 6.66
N LYS A 348 -3.07 -9.24 7.29
CA LYS A 348 -2.98 -8.99 8.71
C LYS A 348 -3.51 -10.23 9.43
N LYS A 349 -2.66 -10.92 10.18
CA LYS A 349 -3.04 -12.11 10.96
C LYS A 349 -3.89 -11.72 12.19
N ILE A 350 -5.05 -11.13 11.95
CA ILE A 350 -5.93 -10.49 12.96
C ILE A 350 -6.27 -11.46 14.09
N ASN A 351 -6.62 -12.70 13.76
CA ASN A 351 -6.99 -13.71 14.75
C ASN A 351 -5.82 -14.06 15.69
N GLU A 352 -4.59 -14.10 15.18
CA GLU A 352 -3.39 -14.33 16.00
C GLU A 352 -3.12 -13.14 16.93
N VAL A 353 -3.29 -11.91 16.42
CA VAL A 353 -3.14 -10.69 17.22
C VAL A 353 -4.20 -10.62 18.31
N ILE A 354 -5.46 -10.95 18.00
CA ILE A 354 -6.55 -11.00 18.98
C ILE A 354 -6.23 -12.03 20.06
N LYS A 355 -5.85 -13.26 19.67
CA LYS A 355 -5.50 -14.33 20.61
C LYS A 355 -4.33 -13.94 21.51
N ALA A 356 -3.30 -13.30 20.96
CA ALA A 356 -2.16 -12.82 21.74
C ALA A 356 -2.53 -11.72 22.76
N ASN A 357 -3.65 -11.00 22.54
CA ASN A 357 -4.13 -9.92 23.38
C ASN A 357 -5.41 -10.27 24.16
N GLU A 358 -5.80 -11.55 24.21
CA GLU A 358 -7.05 -12.00 24.84
C GLU A 358 -7.16 -11.55 26.31
N ASN A 359 -6.07 -11.66 27.08
CA ASN A 359 -6.03 -11.22 28.47
C ASN A 359 -6.25 -9.71 28.63
N TYR A 360 -5.74 -8.92 27.68
CA TYR A 360 -5.95 -7.48 27.68
C TYR A 360 -7.42 -7.15 27.41
N PHE A 361 -8.05 -7.77 26.42
CA PHE A 361 -9.48 -7.54 26.15
C PHE A 361 -10.34 -7.92 27.36
N LYS A 362 -10.07 -9.07 27.99
CA LYS A 362 -10.79 -9.50 29.20
C LYS A 362 -10.65 -8.52 30.37
N SER A 363 -9.55 -7.78 30.47
CA SER A 363 -9.37 -6.77 31.52
C SER A 363 -10.22 -5.50 31.33
N LEU A 364 -10.94 -5.36 30.21
CA LEU A 364 -11.74 -4.18 29.92
C LEU A 364 -13.13 -4.20 30.57
N SER A 365 -13.48 -5.21 31.36
CA SER A 365 -14.82 -5.39 31.93
C SER A 365 -15.29 -4.25 32.83
N ASP A 366 -14.36 -3.52 33.46
CA ASP A 366 -14.67 -2.41 34.37
C ASP A 366 -14.64 -1.04 33.69
N ILE A 367 -14.32 -1.00 32.39
CA ILE A 367 -14.29 0.24 31.61
C ILE A 367 -15.71 0.81 31.48
N LYS A 368 -15.85 2.10 31.77
CA LYS A 368 -17.10 2.86 31.68
C LYS A 368 -17.14 3.76 30.46
N ARG A 369 -15.97 4.12 29.92
CA ARG A 369 -15.84 5.06 28.81
C ARG A 369 -14.77 4.59 27.83
N ILE A 370 -15.06 4.69 26.54
CA ILE A 370 -14.10 4.50 25.46
C ILE A 370 -13.96 5.81 24.72
N VAL A 371 -12.72 6.26 24.49
CA VAL A 371 -12.41 7.49 23.78
C VAL A 371 -11.47 7.18 22.63
N THR A 372 -11.90 7.39 21.39
CA THR A 372 -11.06 7.17 20.21
C THR A 372 -10.50 8.50 19.69
N ILE A 373 -9.19 8.57 19.46
CA ILE A 373 -8.49 9.80 19.05
C ILE A 373 -7.60 9.51 17.84
N GLY A 374 -7.87 10.21 16.74
CA GLY A 374 -7.05 10.10 15.52
C GLY A 374 -7.02 8.69 14.90
N HIS A 375 -7.98 7.82 15.24
CA HIS A 375 -8.10 6.50 14.65
C HIS A 375 -8.95 6.57 13.37
N SER A 376 -8.55 5.88 12.30
CA SER A 376 -9.24 5.89 11.00
C SER A 376 -10.60 5.19 11.01
N LEU A 377 -10.81 4.28 11.97
CA LEU A 377 -11.94 3.34 12.04
C LEU A 377 -12.07 2.54 10.73
N SER A 378 -10.93 2.17 10.14
CA SER A 378 -10.86 1.38 8.92
C SER A 378 -11.42 -0.03 9.12
N LYS A 379 -11.98 -0.60 8.04
CA LYS A 379 -12.58 -1.94 8.05
C LYS A 379 -11.63 -3.02 8.58
N VAL A 380 -10.35 -2.96 8.21
CA VAL A 380 -9.30 -3.85 8.69
C VAL A 380 -9.18 -3.92 10.23
N ASP A 381 -9.54 -2.86 10.96
CA ASP A 381 -9.38 -2.81 12.41
C ASP A 381 -10.67 -3.11 13.18
N ILE A 382 -11.82 -3.19 12.49
CA ILE A 382 -13.13 -3.48 13.08
C ILE A 382 -13.12 -4.75 13.96
N PRO A 383 -12.43 -5.86 13.60
CA PRO A 383 -12.38 -7.03 14.46
C PRO A 383 -11.83 -6.76 15.87
N TYR A 384 -10.87 -5.84 16.03
CA TYR A 384 -10.36 -5.46 17.34
C TYR A 384 -11.42 -4.70 18.15
N PHE A 385 -12.18 -3.82 17.50
CA PHE A 385 -13.29 -3.12 18.16
C PHE A 385 -14.45 -4.05 18.51
N LYS A 386 -14.71 -5.11 17.73
CA LYS A 386 -15.66 -6.17 18.11
C LYS A 386 -15.23 -6.84 19.41
N GLN A 387 -13.95 -7.18 19.54
CA GLN A 387 -13.40 -7.74 20.80
C GLN A 387 -13.51 -6.77 21.97
N ILE A 388 -13.26 -5.48 21.76
CA ILE A 388 -13.47 -4.46 22.81
C ILE A 388 -14.95 -4.41 23.20
N HIS A 389 -15.85 -4.30 22.22
CA HIS A 389 -17.29 -4.22 22.46
C HIS A 389 -17.84 -5.44 23.22
N GLU A 390 -17.34 -6.64 22.92
CA GLU A 390 -17.73 -7.89 23.59
C GLU A 390 -17.24 -7.99 25.03
N ASN A 391 -16.16 -7.30 25.40
CA ASN A 391 -15.53 -7.38 26.72
C ASN A 391 -15.79 -6.18 27.63
N VAL A 392 -16.52 -5.16 27.16
CA VAL A 392 -16.95 -4.01 27.98
C VAL A 392 -18.41 -4.11 28.35
N ASN A 393 -18.84 -3.36 29.37
CA ASN A 393 -20.25 -3.35 29.74
C ASN A 393 -21.13 -2.72 28.66
N LYS A 394 -22.38 -3.18 28.54
CA LYS A 394 -23.35 -2.66 27.56
C LYS A 394 -23.69 -1.17 27.75
N ASP A 395 -23.45 -0.64 28.95
CA ASP A 395 -23.72 0.73 29.32
C ASP A 395 -22.51 1.67 29.15
N THR A 396 -21.39 1.15 28.64
CA THR A 396 -20.17 1.89 28.31
C THR A 396 -20.46 3.03 27.32
N GLU A 397 -19.95 4.22 27.62
CA GLU A 397 -20.05 5.39 26.76
C GLU A 397 -18.95 5.38 25.69
N TRP A 398 -19.29 5.70 24.45
CA TRP A 398 -18.33 5.76 23.34
C TRP A 398 -18.18 7.21 22.87
N TYR A 399 -16.97 7.75 22.95
CA TYR A 399 -16.59 9.06 22.46
C TYR A 399 -15.66 8.89 21.27
N ILE A 400 -16.06 9.41 20.11
CA ILE A 400 -15.35 9.17 18.86
C ILE A 400 -14.89 10.47 18.22
N GLY A 401 -13.58 10.60 18.13
CA GLY A 401 -12.93 11.71 17.46
C GLY A 401 -13.00 11.58 15.94
N PHE A 402 -13.28 12.67 15.25
CA PHE A 402 -13.15 12.76 13.79
C PHE A 402 -12.49 14.07 13.37
N HIS A 403 -11.71 14.04 12.28
CA HIS A 403 -11.03 15.21 11.74
C HIS A 403 -11.66 15.68 10.43
N SER A 404 -12.05 14.74 9.56
CA SER A 404 -12.52 15.00 8.21
C SER A 404 -13.93 14.46 7.94
N LEU A 405 -14.53 14.88 6.82
CA LEU A 405 -15.78 14.30 6.32
C LEU A 405 -15.66 12.78 6.09
N LYS A 406 -14.49 12.31 5.62
CA LYS A 406 -14.23 10.89 5.41
C LYS A 406 -14.32 10.12 6.73
N ASP A 407 -13.73 10.65 7.79
CA ASP A 407 -13.78 10.03 9.13
C ASP A 407 -15.22 9.99 9.66
N TYR A 408 -15.97 11.09 9.54
CA TYR A 408 -17.38 11.14 9.93
C TYR A 408 -18.22 10.07 9.21
N LYS A 409 -18.03 9.90 7.90
CA LYS A 409 -18.72 8.84 7.14
C LYS A 409 -18.33 7.43 7.60
N ARG A 410 -17.09 7.22 8.08
CA ARG A 410 -16.65 5.93 8.63
C ARG A 410 -17.28 5.65 9.99
N ILE A 411 -17.58 6.67 10.81
CA ILE A 411 -18.31 6.48 12.07
C ILE A 411 -19.65 5.78 11.83
N GLU A 412 -20.43 6.19 10.83
CA GLU A 412 -21.71 5.55 10.48
C GLU A 412 -21.56 4.05 10.18
N GLY A 413 -20.55 3.70 9.36
CA GLY A 413 -20.25 2.31 9.05
C GLY A 413 -19.82 1.52 10.29
N PHE A 414 -18.96 2.11 11.11
CA PHE A 414 -18.49 1.56 12.37
C PHE A 414 -19.63 1.27 13.35
N MET A 415 -20.55 2.23 13.53
CA MET A 415 -21.72 2.05 14.40
C MET A 415 -22.60 0.89 13.95
N ARG A 416 -22.79 0.75 12.63
CA ARG A 416 -23.57 -0.33 12.06
C ARG A 416 -22.94 -1.69 12.29
N GLU A 417 -21.63 -1.81 12.08
CA GLU A 417 -20.88 -3.05 12.25
C GLU A 417 -20.85 -3.54 13.70
N LEU A 418 -20.84 -2.62 14.67
CA LEU A 418 -20.85 -2.95 16.10
C LEU A 418 -22.25 -2.94 16.72
N ASN A 419 -23.29 -2.63 15.93
CA ASN A 419 -24.66 -2.45 16.41
C ASN A 419 -24.78 -1.44 17.57
N LEU A 420 -23.99 -0.37 17.51
CA LEU A 420 -23.94 0.71 18.50
C LEU A 420 -24.92 1.82 18.11
N TYR A 421 -26.21 1.62 18.33
CA TYR A 421 -27.25 2.64 18.06
C TYR A 421 -27.83 3.22 19.36
N SER A 422 -26.98 3.39 20.37
CA SER A 422 -27.39 3.85 21.70
C SER A 422 -27.31 5.38 21.81
N LYS A 423 -28.08 5.95 22.76
CA LYS A 423 -27.96 7.37 23.15
C LYS A 423 -26.63 7.71 23.85
N LYS A 424 -25.70 6.75 23.99
CA LYS A 424 -24.41 6.88 24.69
C LYS A 424 -23.21 6.98 23.75
N VAL A 425 -23.47 7.31 22.49
CA VAL A 425 -22.44 7.63 21.50
C VAL A 425 -22.31 9.14 21.41
N TYR A 426 -21.08 9.59 21.54
CA TYR A 426 -20.67 10.98 21.48
C TYR A 426 -19.62 11.14 20.39
N ILE A 427 -19.71 12.22 19.64
CA ILE A 427 -18.71 12.57 18.63
C ILE A 427 -18.10 13.92 18.96
N PHE A 428 -16.81 14.07 18.70
CA PHE A 428 -16.08 15.31 18.91
C PHE A 428 -15.06 15.53 17.80
N ARG A 429 -14.74 16.80 17.54
CA ARG A 429 -13.77 17.16 16.50
C ARG A 429 -12.34 17.12 17.05
N THR A 430 -11.42 16.52 16.30
CA THR A 430 -10.00 16.38 16.66
C THR A 430 -9.07 17.22 15.81
#